data_AF-A0A317JMJ8-F1
#
_entry.id   AF-A0A317JMJ8-F1
#
_cell.length_a   1.000
_cell.length_b   1.000
_cell.length_c   1.000
_cell.angle_alpha   90.00
_cell.angle_beta   90.00
_cell.angle_gamma   90.00
#
_symmetry.space_group_name_H-M   'P 1'
#
loop_
_entity.id
_entity.type
_entity.pdbx_description
1 polymer ?
#
loop_
_entity_poly.entity_id
_entity_poly.type
_entity_poly.pdbx_seq_one_letter_code
_entity_poly.pdbx_strand_id
1 'polypeptide(L)'
;MSIISLKNLFWLLSFGFVAAILVWILAFNIQPRTINKIKLSPFATPLVAANSIQLRLQEELRQSPVWLWGLLPEEEFEVKVLFEFLTRPAGNIPPFDELWLDEELQLKGLVSSVSNGKSAPQVPQVRILHLRDSIQQLAQELAQKLAQKPRRVLIVTATPFAATFLNGSPAWVLAQEKDLNFKSLLLANFPRRRGDEEKIELPCRLPPRDETGTGELGCRIQQKARSLYRHRMTSGDIVGVMDQISSRDFLFLLTKEPPTDGAN
;
A
#
# COMPACT_ATOMS: atom_id res chain seq x y z
N MET A 1 11.78 57.18 -21.50
CA MET A 1 11.72 55.81 -22.06
C MET A 1 12.92 55.03 -21.54
N SER A 2 12.71 54.01 -20.71
CA SER A 2 13.81 53.18 -20.21
C SER A 2 14.11 52.08 -21.24
N ILE A 3 15.31 52.11 -21.81
CA ILE A 3 15.79 51.06 -22.71
C ILE A 3 16.05 49.81 -21.85
N ILE A 4 15.09 48.90 -21.80
CA ILE A 4 15.28 47.59 -21.16
C ILE A 4 16.32 46.86 -21.99
N SER A 5 17.49 46.62 -21.40
CA SER A 5 18.57 45.85 -22.04
C SER A 5 18.03 44.51 -22.54
N LEU A 6 18.41 44.11 -23.75
CA LEU A 6 17.97 42.87 -24.40
C LEU A 6 18.16 41.64 -23.48
N LYS A 7 19.22 41.68 -22.65
CA LYS A 7 19.53 40.67 -21.63
C LYS A 7 18.44 40.54 -20.55
N ASN A 8 17.87 41.66 -20.10
CA ASN A 8 16.82 41.66 -19.07
C ASN A 8 15.49 41.15 -19.64
N LEU A 9 15.19 41.46 -20.92
CA LEU A 9 14.02 40.92 -21.62
C LEU A 9 14.12 39.39 -21.77
N PHE A 10 15.29 38.86 -22.13
CA PHE A 10 15.55 37.43 -22.23
C PHE A 10 15.35 36.69 -20.89
N TRP A 11 15.86 37.24 -19.79
CA TRP A 11 15.67 36.68 -18.45
C TRP A 11 14.21 36.72 -18.00
N LEU A 12 13.48 37.81 -18.25
CA LEU A 12 12.04 37.91 -17.96
C LEU A 12 11.22 36.87 -18.72
N LEU A 13 11.47 36.69 -20.02
CA LEU A 13 10.77 35.70 -20.84
C LEU A 13 11.08 34.26 -20.38
N SER A 14 12.35 33.98 -20.06
CA SER A 14 12.77 32.66 -19.56
C SER A 14 12.13 32.32 -18.21
N PHE A 15 12.09 33.29 -17.29
CA PHE A 15 11.44 33.11 -15.98
C PHE A 15 9.92 32.93 -16.12
N GLY A 16 9.28 33.72 -17.00
CA GLY A 16 7.86 33.56 -17.33
C GLY A 16 7.52 32.20 -17.92
N PHE A 17 8.36 31.66 -18.79
CA PHE A 17 8.17 30.33 -19.38
C PHE A 17 8.31 29.20 -18.34
N VAL A 18 9.32 29.26 -17.47
CA VAL A 18 9.50 28.28 -16.37
C VAL A 18 8.34 28.35 -15.38
N ALA A 19 7.89 29.56 -15.01
CA ALA A 19 6.73 29.75 -14.14
C ALA A 19 5.44 29.19 -14.79
N ALA A 20 5.23 29.42 -16.08
CA ALA A 20 4.08 28.89 -16.82
C ALA A 20 4.09 27.34 -16.85
N ILE A 21 5.25 26.70 -17.04
CA ILE A 21 5.38 25.24 -16.97
C ILE A 21 5.06 24.73 -15.56
N LEU A 22 5.57 25.37 -14.51
CA LEU A 22 5.26 25.00 -13.12
C LEU A 22 3.76 25.13 -12.82
N VAL A 23 3.13 26.24 -13.21
CA VAL A 23 1.68 26.43 -13.08
C VAL A 23 0.91 25.39 -13.89
N TRP A 24 1.36 25.03 -15.09
CA TRP A 24 0.73 23.99 -15.91
C TRP A 24 0.80 22.60 -15.27
N ILE A 25 1.97 22.21 -14.73
CA ILE A 25 2.14 20.94 -14.00
C ILE A 25 1.24 20.88 -12.76
N LEU A 26 1.14 21.98 -12.00
CA LEU A 26 0.28 22.09 -10.81
C LEU A 26 -1.21 22.08 -11.18
N ALA A 27 -1.61 22.84 -12.21
CA ALA A 27 -3.01 22.99 -12.62
C ALA A 27 -3.58 21.74 -13.30
N PHE A 28 -2.79 21.03 -14.11
CA PHE A 28 -3.23 19.79 -14.77
C PHE A 28 -3.10 18.55 -13.87
N ASN A 29 -2.62 18.72 -12.63
CA ASN A 29 -2.56 17.69 -11.58
C ASN A 29 -2.09 16.33 -12.13
N ILE A 30 -0.98 16.35 -12.87
CA ILE A 30 -0.46 15.20 -13.63
C ILE A 30 -0.15 14.10 -12.62
N GLN A 31 -1.10 13.17 -12.47
CA GLN A 31 -0.99 12.13 -11.45
C GLN A 31 0.30 11.34 -11.66
N PRO A 32 1.10 11.12 -10.61
CA PRO A 32 2.34 10.37 -10.73
C PRO A 32 2.03 9.01 -11.34
N ARG A 33 2.67 8.68 -12.46
CA ARG A 33 2.45 7.41 -13.15
C ARG A 33 2.79 6.27 -12.21
N THR A 34 1.87 5.31 -12.08
CA THR A 34 2.07 4.14 -11.23
C THR A 34 3.31 3.36 -11.68
N ILE A 35 4.22 3.06 -10.74
CA ILE A 35 5.46 2.34 -11.06
C ILE A 35 5.23 0.87 -10.75
N ASN A 36 5.20 0.04 -11.80
CA ASN A 36 5.03 -1.40 -11.66
C ASN A 36 6.26 -2.04 -10.98
N LYS A 37 6.06 -2.59 -9.77
CA LYS A 37 7.07 -3.26 -8.94
C LYS A 37 7.06 -4.78 -9.18
N ILE A 38 5.88 -5.37 -9.34
CA ILE A 38 5.67 -6.78 -9.69
C ILE A 38 4.67 -6.85 -10.85
N LYS A 39 5.13 -7.36 -12.00
CA LYS A 39 4.27 -7.67 -13.15
C LYS A 39 3.31 -8.79 -12.80
N LEU A 40 2.16 -8.87 -13.47
CA LEU A 40 1.19 -9.95 -13.26
C LEU A 40 1.89 -11.32 -13.32
N SER A 41 1.90 -12.03 -12.19
CA SER A 41 2.64 -13.28 -11.98
C SER A 41 1.80 -14.26 -11.16
N PRO A 42 1.96 -15.58 -11.35
CA PRO A 42 1.37 -16.58 -10.47
C PRO A 42 2.15 -16.71 -9.15
N PHE A 43 1.44 -17.03 -8.08
CA PHE A 43 1.96 -17.23 -6.72
C PHE A 43 1.49 -18.59 -6.20
N ALA A 44 2.35 -19.61 -6.32
CA ALA A 44 2.01 -20.98 -5.93
C ALA A 44 1.68 -21.13 -4.43
N THR A 45 2.24 -20.30 -3.56
CA THR A 45 1.99 -20.29 -2.12
C THR A 45 2.06 -18.87 -1.53
N PRO A 46 1.47 -18.62 -0.34
CA PRO A 46 1.62 -17.35 0.38
C PRO A 46 3.10 -16.98 0.64
N LEU A 47 3.97 -17.97 0.89
CA LEU A 47 5.41 -17.76 1.07
C LEU A 47 6.09 -17.21 -0.19
N VAL A 48 5.68 -17.65 -1.39
CA VAL A 48 6.23 -17.10 -2.65
C VAL A 48 5.80 -15.65 -2.84
N ALA A 49 4.57 -15.29 -2.47
CA ALA A 49 4.10 -13.90 -2.48
C ALA A 49 4.85 -13.04 -1.43
N ALA A 50 4.98 -13.51 -0.19
CA ALA A 50 5.73 -12.86 0.88
C ALA A 50 7.19 -12.56 0.50
N ASN A 51 7.91 -13.57 -0.02
CA ASN A 51 9.28 -13.41 -0.51
C ASN A 51 9.36 -12.43 -1.69
N SER A 52 8.36 -12.41 -2.56
CA SER A 52 8.30 -11.47 -3.69
C SER A 52 8.09 -10.02 -3.23
N ILE A 53 7.24 -9.79 -2.22
CA ILE A 53 7.10 -8.48 -1.56
C ILE A 53 8.45 -8.04 -1.00
N GLN A 54 9.09 -8.88 -0.17
CA GLN A 54 10.32 -8.52 0.52
C GLN A 54 11.49 -8.26 -0.44
N LEU A 55 11.63 -9.06 -1.50
CA LEU A 55 12.65 -8.86 -2.54
C LEU A 55 12.45 -7.54 -3.31
N ARG A 56 11.20 -7.14 -3.55
CA ARG A 56 10.84 -5.99 -4.39
C ARG A 56 10.76 -4.67 -3.64
N LEU A 57 10.55 -4.72 -2.33
CA LEU A 57 10.51 -3.58 -1.43
C LEU A 57 11.77 -3.53 -0.52
N GLN A 58 12.82 -4.32 -0.81
CA GLN A 58 13.97 -4.47 0.07
C GLN A 58 14.64 -3.14 0.41
N GLU A 59 14.72 -2.22 -0.55
CA GLU A 59 15.36 -0.92 -0.36
C GLU A 59 14.43 0.02 0.41
N GLU A 60 13.15 0.04 0.08
CA GLU A 60 12.14 0.84 0.79
C GLU A 60 11.96 0.38 2.25
N LEU A 61 12.07 -0.93 2.51
CA LEU A 61 12.06 -1.56 3.84
C LEU A 61 13.30 -1.18 4.68
N ARG A 62 14.43 -0.83 4.04
CA ARG A 62 15.62 -0.30 4.72
C ARG A 62 15.49 1.19 4.99
N GLN A 63 14.94 1.94 4.04
CA GLN A 63 14.84 3.40 4.10
C GLN A 63 13.75 3.92 5.05
N SER A 64 12.74 3.10 5.35
CA SER A 64 11.52 3.54 6.05
C SER A 64 11.34 2.75 7.35
N PRO A 65 11.51 3.37 8.53
CA PRO A 65 11.40 2.66 9.80
C PRO A 65 9.97 2.18 10.10
N VAL A 66 8.96 2.92 9.64
CA VAL A 66 7.56 2.59 9.86
C VAL A 66 6.94 2.07 8.57
N TRP A 67 6.17 1.00 8.70
CA TRP A 67 5.33 0.48 7.63
C TRP A 67 3.90 0.29 8.12
N LEU A 68 2.94 0.66 7.28
CA LEU A 68 1.56 0.24 7.40
C LEU A 68 1.32 -0.95 6.46
N TRP A 69 0.58 -1.95 6.93
CA TRP A 69 0.18 -3.12 6.18
C TRP A 69 -1.35 -3.19 6.19
N GLY A 70 -1.94 -2.73 5.09
CA GLY A 70 -3.34 -2.89 4.78
C GLY A 70 -3.61 -4.31 4.29
N LEU A 71 -4.58 -4.99 4.89
CA LEU A 71 -5.15 -6.23 4.37
C LEU A 71 -6.68 -6.25 4.55
N LEU A 72 -7.32 -7.18 3.86
CA LEU A 72 -8.74 -7.51 4.02
C LEU A 72 -8.83 -8.75 4.92
N PRO A 73 -9.43 -8.67 6.13
CA PRO A 73 -9.40 -9.77 7.10
C PRO A 73 -10.20 -11.01 6.66
N GLU A 74 -11.15 -10.84 5.74
CA GLU A 74 -11.91 -11.91 5.08
C GLU A 74 -11.04 -12.73 4.10
N GLU A 75 -10.02 -12.11 3.50
CA GLU A 75 -9.14 -12.72 2.49
C GLU A 75 -8.03 -13.54 3.15
N GLU A 76 -8.32 -14.80 3.48
CA GLU A 76 -7.43 -15.74 4.17
C GLU A 76 -6.01 -15.84 3.54
N PHE A 77 -5.89 -15.66 2.21
CA PHE A 77 -4.60 -15.66 1.53
C PHE A 77 -3.75 -14.44 1.92
N GLU A 78 -4.33 -13.25 2.06
CA GLU A 78 -3.62 -12.03 2.46
C GLU A 78 -3.07 -12.14 3.89
N VAL A 79 -3.88 -12.68 4.81
CA VAL A 79 -3.47 -12.96 6.20
C VAL A 79 -2.32 -13.98 6.25
N LYS A 80 -2.37 -15.02 5.40
CA LYS A 80 -1.27 -15.99 5.27
C LYS A 80 0.00 -15.37 4.68
N VAL A 81 -0.12 -14.44 3.72
CA VAL A 81 1.03 -13.70 3.16
C VAL A 81 1.71 -12.85 4.24
N LEU A 82 0.94 -12.13 5.07
CA LEU A 82 1.48 -11.39 6.21
C LEU A 82 2.20 -12.32 7.21
N PHE A 83 1.61 -13.48 7.54
CA PHE A 83 2.22 -14.43 8.47
C PHE A 83 3.55 -14.99 7.94
N GLU A 84 3.61 -15.41 6.68
CA GLU A 84 4.86 -15.89 6.06
C GLU A 84 5.91 -14.77 5.95
N PHE A 85 5.49 -13.53 5.63
CA PHE A 85 6.37 -12.36 5.59
C PHE A 85 7.02 -12.06 6.96
N LEU A 86 6.25 -12.20 8.05
CA LEU A 86 6.74 -11.99 9.42
C LEU A 86 7.60 -13.14 9.96
N THR A 87 7.27 -14.39 9.63
CA THR A 87 7.90 -15.57 10.24
C THR A 87 9.00 -16.22 9.42
N ARG A 88 9.05 -16.00 8.11
CA ARG A 88 10.05 -16.57 7.20
C ARG A 88 10.67 -15.53 6.26
N PRO A 89 11.28 -14.45 6.80
CA PRO A 89 11.88 -13.41 5.99
C PRO A 89 13.07 -13.95 5.17
N ALA A 90 13.07 -13.65 3.88
CA ALA A 90 14.20 -13.89 2.99
C ALA A 90 15.46 -13.19 3.53
N GLY A 91 16.48 -13.99 3.90
CA GLY A 91 17.74 -13.48 4.44
C GLY A 91 17.87 -13.46 5.97
N ASN A 92 17.00 -14.17 6.71
CA ASN A 92 17.15 -14.46 8.15
C ASN A 92 17.19 -13.25 9.11
N ILE A 93 16.83 -12.05 8.67
CA ILE A 93 16.70 -10.86 9.52
C ILE A 93 15.22 -10.49 9.56
N PRO A 94 14.56 -10.44 10.73
CA PRO A 94 13.18 -10.00 10.81
C PRO A 94 13.05 -8.56 10.32
N PRO A 95 12.19 -8.26 9.34
CA PRO A 95 11.70 -6.90 9.16
C PRO A 95 10.90 -6.56 10.43
N PHE A 96 11.07 -5.35 10.97
CA PHE A 96 10.36 -4.87 12.16
C PHE A 96 10.81 -5.47 13.51
N ASP A 97 10.88 -4.60 14.51
CA ASP A 97 11.17 -4.90 15.91
C ASP A 97 9.86 -4.97 16.74
N GLU A 98 8.82 -4.27 16.26
CA GLU A 98 7.49 -4.21 16.88
C GLU A 98 6.39 -4.43 15.84
N LEU A 99 5.33 -5.11 16.27
CA LEU A 99 4.13 -5.39 15.50
C LEU A 99 2.94 -4.76 16.21
N TRP A 100 2.29 -3.80 15.56
CA TRP A 100 1.19 -3.01 16.07
C TRP A 100 -0.06 -3.43 15.29
N LEU A 101 -1.04 -4.02 15.98
CA LEU A 101 -2.22 -4.62 15.35
C LEU A 101 -3.46 -3.81 15.69
N ASP A 102 -4.21 -3.41 14.68
CA ASP A 102 -5.51 -2.79 14.81
C ASP A 102 -6.54 -3.80 15.34
N GLU A 103 -7.23 -3.46 16.43
CA GLU A 103 -8.17 -4.36 17.10
C GLU A 103 -9.39 -4.66 16.22
N GLU A 104 -9.81 -3.70 15.39
CA GLU A 104 -10.96 -3.82 14.48
C GLU A 104 -10.81 -4.98 13.48
N LEU A 105 -9.58 -5.36 13.11
CA LEU A 105 -9.31 -6.48 12.19
C LEU A 105 -9.64 -7.87 12.76
N GLN A 106 -9.78 -8.00 14.09
CA GLN A 106 -10.09 -9.25 14.78
C GLN A 106 -9.30 -10.50 14.30
N LEU A 107 -7.99 -10.37 14.05
CA LEU A 107 -7.11 -11.46 13.58
C LEU A 107 -6.85 -12.54 14.67
N LYS A 108 -7.92 -13.25 15.05
CA LYS A 108 -8.02 -14.31 16.07
C LYS A 108 -7.23 -15.56 15.65
N GLY A 109 -5.92 -15.44 15.64
CA GLY A 109 -4.99 -16.49 15.24
C GLY A 109 -3.60 -15.96 14.94
N LEU A 110 -3.49 -14.75 14.38
CA LEU A 110 -2.18 -14.13 14.08
C LEU A 110 -1.41 -13.85 15.38
N VAL A 111 -2.04 -13.18 16.34
CA VAL A 111 -1.43 -12.86 17.66
C VAL A 111 -0.89 -14.13 18.34
N SER A 112 -1.73 -15.18 18.41
CA SER A 112 -1.38 -16.45 19.06
C SER A 112 -0.30 -17.21 18.30
N SER A 113 -0.32 -17.22 16.97
CA SER A 113 0.66 -17.95 16.15
C SER A 113 2.03 -17.26 16.13
N VAL A 114 2.03 -15.93 16.09
CA VAL A 114 3.24 -15.10 16.19
C VAL A 114 3.85 -15.24 17.59
N SER A 115 3.05 -15.12 18.65
CA SER A 115 3.55 -15.18 20.05
C SER A 115 3.95 -16.58 20.53
N ASN A 116 3.28 -17.64 20.07
CA ASN A 116 3.55 -19.03 20.50
C ASN A 116 4.54 -19.78 19.59
N GLY A 117 5.11 -19.12 18.57
CA GLY A 117 6.02 -19.71 17.60
C GLY A 117 7.36 -20.12 18.19
N LYS A 118 7.45 -21.33 18.79
CA LYS A 118 8.65 -21.93 19.41
C LYS A 118 9.86 -22.16 18.47
N SER A 119 9.87 -21.63 17.24
CA SER A 119 10.84 -22.03 16.20
C SER A 119 11.25 -20.93 15.21
N ALA A 120 11.01 -19.64 15.52
CA ALA A 120 11.51 -18.52 14.71
C ALA A 120 12.42 -17.60 15.55
N PRO A 121 13.54 -17.09 15.01
CA PRO A 121 14.39 -16.14 15.72
C PRO A 121 13.71 -14.76 15.75
N GLN A 122 13.55 -14.20 16.95
CA GLN A 122 13.05 -12.84 17.21
C GLN A 122 11.64 -12.55 16.66
N VAL A 123 10.63 -13.08 17.35
CA VAL A 123 9.24 -12.61 17.24
C VAL A 123 9.17 -11.12 17.65
N PRO A 124 8.56 -10.22 16.85
CA PRO A 124 8.44 -8.80 17.19
C PRO A 124 7.51 -8.57 18.39
N GLN A 125 7.73 -7.50 19.14
CA GLN A 125 6.87 -7.16 20.28
C GLN A 125 5.47 -6.77 19.78
N VAL A 126 4.44 -7.54 20.14
CA VAL A 126 3.06 -7.33 19.69
C VAL A 126 2.34 -6.34 20.61
N ARG A 127 1.68 -5.34 20.02
CA ARG A 127 0.79 -4.37 20.69
C ARG A 127 -0.54 -4.30 19.96
N ILE A 128 -1.64 -4.22 20.70
CA ILE A 128 -3.00 -4.00 20.16
C ILE A 128 -3.34 -2.51 20.28
N LEU A 129 -4.08 -1.98 19.30
CA LEU A 129 -4.39 -0.56 19.14
C LEU A 129 -5.81 -0.36 18.59
N HIS A 130 -6.45 0.76 18.93
CA HIS A 130 -7.61 1.27 18.20
C HIS A 130 -7.13 2.36 17.23
N LEU A 131 -6.89 2.00 15.96
CA LEU A 131 -6.24 2.93 15.03
C LEU A 131 -7.12 4.15 14.73
N ARG A 132 -8.44 3.96 14.65
CA ARG A 132 -9.41 5.00 14.30
C ARG A 132 -9.48 6.13 15.32
N ASP A 133 -9.64 5.81 16.60
CA ASP A 133 -9.93 6.80 17.64
C ASP A 133 -8.67 7.48 18.19
N SER A 134 -7.52 6.81 18.11
CA SER A 134 -6.27 7.26 18.75
C SER A 134 -5.20 7.76 17.77
N ILE A 135 -5.52 7.95 16.48
CA ILE A 135 -4.51 8.16 15.43
C ILE A 135 -3.57 9.35 15.69
N GLN A 136 -4.09 10.46 16.21
CA GLN A 136 -3.32 11.67 16.50
C GLN A 136 -2.32 11.45 17.65
N GLN A 137 -2.76 10.79 18.73
CA GLN A 137 -1.90 10.43 19.85
C GLN A 137 -0.86 9.38 19.43
N LEU A 138 -1.26 8.40 18.61
CA LEU A 138 -0.37 7.40 18.05
C LEU A 138 0.72 8.02 17.17
N ALA A 139 0.38 9.02 16.36
CA ALA A 139 1.33 9.74 15.51
C ALA A 139 2.43 10.41 16.35
N GLN A 140 2.03 11.10 17.42
CA GLN A 140 2.96 11.75 18.36
C GLN A 140 3.80 10.72 19.13
N GLU A 141 3.19 9.64 19.63
CA GLU A 141 3.91 8.57 20.34
C GLU A 141 4.96 7.92 19.42
N LEU A 142 4.59 7.63 18.18
CA LEU A 142 5.47 7.02 17.18
C LEU A 142 6.64 7.95 16.83
N ALA A 143 6.38 9.25 16.62
CA ALA A 143 7.43 10.23 16.34
C ALA A 143 8.43 10.35 17.51
N GLN A 144 7.92 10.46 18.76
CA GLN A 144 8.76 10.50 19.96
C GLN A 144 9.59 9.21 20.11
N LYS A 145 8.97 8.05 19.87
CA LYS A 145 9.63 6.73 20.00
C LYS A 145 10.77 6.56 19.01
N LEU A 146 10.55 6.93 17.75
CA LEU A 146 11.57 6.91 16.70
C LEU A 146 12.74 7.87 16.99
N ALA A 147 12.45 9.05 17.54
CA ALA A 147 13.47 10.03 17.93
C ALA A 147 14.34 9.55 19.10
N GLN A 148 13.78 8.82 20.06
CA GLN A 148 14.53 8.29 21.21
C GLN A 148 15.36 7.06 20.89
N LYS A 149 14.83 6.13 20.08
CA LYS A 149 15.54 4.93 19.64
C LYS A 149 15.06 4.51 18.25
N PRO A 150 15.96 4.37 17.25
CA PRO A 150 15.57 3.81 15.97
C PRO A 150 15.06 2.38 16.18
N ARG A 151 13.76 2.20 15.94
CA ARG A 151 13.05 0.92 15.89
C ARG A 151 12.24 0.89 14.62
N ARG A 152 12.04 -0.31 14.09
CA ARG A 152 11.22 -0.55 12.91
C ARG A 152 9.86 -1.06 13.39
N VAL A 153 8.78 -0.44 12.94
CA VAL A 153 7.41 -0.73 13.41
C VAL A 153 6.54 -1.11 12.22
N LEU A 154 5.87 -2.27 12.31
CA LEU A 154 4.80 -2.65 11.38
C LEU A 154 3.45 -2.41 12.03
N ILE A 155 2.61 -1.59 11.41
CA ILE A 155 1.23 -1.35 11.82
C ILE A 155 0.31 -2.10 10.85
N VAL A 156 -0.43 -3.10 11.32
CA VAL A 156 -1.38 -3.88 10.50
C VAL A 156 -2.78 -3.38 10.75
N THR A 157 -3.50 -3.02 9.69
CA THR A 157 -4.86 -2.45 9.72
C THR A 157 -5.62 -2.81 8.43
N ALA A 158 -6.87 -2.38 8.30
CA ALA A 158 -7.66 -2.59 7.09
C ALA A 158 -7.05 -1.84 5.89
N THR A 159 -7.13 -2.41 4.69
CA THR A 159 -6.57 -1.79 3.47
C THR A 159 -6.97 -0.32 3.25
N PRO A 160 -8.24 0.09 3.44
CA PRO A 160 -8.61 1.51 3.34
C PRO A 160 -7.92 2.40 4.38
N PHE A 161 -7.69 1.89 5.59
CA PHE A 161 -7.09 2.66 6.67
C PHE A 161 -5.58 2.85 6.50
N ALA A 162 -4.93 1.91 5.82
CA ALA A 162 -3.52 1.97 5.48
C ALA A 162 -3.20 2.91 4.29
N ALA A 163 -4.17 3.32 3.47
CA ALA A 163 -3.94 4.06 2.23
C ALA A 163 -3.72 5.57 2.47
N THR A 164 -2.49 6.09 2.25
CA THR A 164 -2.19 7.51 2.49
C THR A 164 -2.83 8.46 1.49
N PHE A 165 -3.19 7.96 0.29
CA PHE A 165 -3.88 8.77 -0.72
C PHE A 165 -5.39 8.94 -0.45
N LEU A 166 -6.00 8.12 0.41
CA LEU A 166 -7.41 8.27 0.79
C LEU A 166 -7.55 9.35 1.86
N ASN A 167 -8.09 10.52 1.48
CA ASN A 167 -8.31 11.62 2.40
C ASN A 167 -9.15 11.19 3.61
N GLY A 168 -8.66 11.46 4.82
CA GLY A 168 -9.32 11.10 6.08
C GLY A 168 -9.06 9.67 6.58
N SER A 169 -8.30 8.84 5.85
CA SER A 169 -7.81 7.57 6.41
C SER A 169 -6.82 7.81 7.57
N PRO A 170 -6.68 6.87 8.52
CA PRO A 170 -5.65 6.96 9.55
C PRO A 170 -4.22 7.14 8.97
N ALA A 171 -3.89 6.47 7.87
CA ALA A 171 -2.64 6.66 7.16
C ALA A 171 -2.49 8.07 6.56
N TRP A 172 -3.58 8.69 6.06
CA TRP A 172 -3.57 10.07 5.60
C TRP A 172 -3.36 11.07 6.76
N VAL A 173 -3.87 10.77 7.97
CA VAL A 173 -3.60 11.59 9.16
C VAL A 173 -2.13 11.46 9.58
N LEU A 174 -1.60 10.24 9.67
CA LEU A 174 -0.16 10.01 9.91
C LEU A 174 0.72 10.68 8.84
N ALA A 175 0.22 10.78 7.60
CA ALA A 175 0.94 11.42 6.51
C ALA A 175 1.15 12.94 6.70
N GLN A 176 0.37 13.60 7.56
CA GLN A 176 0.51 15.03 7.87
C GLN A 176 1.66 15.32 8.86
N GLU A 177 2.05 14.34 9.67
CA GLU A 177 3.21 14.48 10.57
C GLU A 177 4.51 14.48 9.77
N LYS A 178 5.21 15.61 9.80
CA LYS A 178 6.39 15.85 8.94
C LYS A 178 7.57 14.94 9.26
N ASP A 179 7.71 14.56 10.53
CA ASP A 179 8.84 13.77 11.02
C ASP A 179 8.62 12.25 10.87
N LEU A 180 7.43 11.81 10.43
CA LEU A 180 7.12 10.41 10.17
C LEU A 180 7.46 10.01 8.72
N ASN A 181 8.64 9.41 8.55
CA ASN A 181 8.95 8.65 7.34
C ASN A 181 8.38 7.22 7.45
N PHE A 182 7.32 6.97 6.69
CA PHE A 182 6.70 5.65 6.59
C PHE A 182 6.29 5.31 5.16
N LYS A 183 6.06 4.02 4.92
CA LYS A 183 5.43 3.48 3.71
C LYS A 183 4.18 2.70 4.08
N SER A 184 3.34 2.43 3.09
CA SER A 184 2.16 1.59 3.22
C SER A 184 2.16 0.52 2.13
N LEU A 185 1.88 -0.71 2.51
CA LEU A 185 1.57 -1.80 1.60
C LEU A 185 0.10 -2.15 1.74
N LEU A 186 -0.64 -2.04 0.64
CA LEU A 186 -2.07 -2.25 0.53
C LEU A 186 -2.30 -3.57 -0.21
N LEU A 187 -2.74 -4.61 0.50
CA LEU A 187 -3.24 -5.84 -0.14
C LEU A 187 -4.72 -5.67 -0.45
N ALA A 188 -5.15 -6.12 -1.63
CA ALA A 188 -6.56 -6.17 -1.97
C ALA A 188 -6.84 -7.23 -3.04
N ASN A 189 -8.08 -7.73 -3.04
CA ASN A 189 -8.58 -8.48 -4.17
C ASN A 189 -8.78 -7.61 -5.43
N PHE A 190 -8.76 -8.23 -6.61
CA PHE A 190 -9.08 -7.55 -7.86
C PHE A 190 -9.86 -8.45 -8.83
N PRO A 191 -10.75 -7.87 -9.65
CA PRO A 191 -11.54 -8.65 -10.60
C PRO A 191 -10.64 -9.11 -11.76
N ARG A 192 -10.89 -10.31 -12.29
CA ARG A 192 -10.19 -10.83 -13.48
C ARG A 192 -11.02 -10.75 -14.75
N ARG A 193 -12.30 -10.37 -14.63
CA ARG A 193 -13.26 -10.21 -15.71
C ARG A 193 -14.18 -9.05 -15.39
N ARG A 194 -14.75 -8.44 -16.45
CA ARG A 194 -15.70 -7.33 -16.31
C ARG A 194 -16.96 -7.68 -15.49
N GLY A 195 -17.43 -8.93 -15.58
CA GLY A 195 -18.60 -9.41 -14.82
C GLY A 195 -18.37 -9.64 -13.32
N ASP A 196 -17.15 -9.48 -12.84
CA ASP A 196 -16.79 -9.60 -11.43
C ASP A 196 -16.46 -8.24 -10.79
N GLU A 197 -16.50 -7.14 -11.56
CA GLU A 197 -16.17 -5.78 -11.09
C GLU A 197 -17.09 -5.26 -9.98
N GLU A 198 -18.32 -5.77 -9.89
CA GLU A 198 -19.31 -5.39 -8.86
C GLU A 198 -19.26 -6.29 -7.62
N LYS A 199 -18.50 -7.39 -7.66
CA LYS A 199 -18.43 -8.41 -6.60
C LYS A 199 -17.21 -8.27 -5.68
N ILE A 200 -16.30 -7.36 -5.99
CA ILE A 200 -15.10 -7.10 -5.18
C ILE A 200 -15.46 -6.32 -3.91
N GLU A 201 -14.70 -6.55 -2.85
CA GLU A 201 -14.94 -5.97 -1.52
C GLU A 201 -14.77 -4.45 -1.49
N LEU A 202 -13.93 -3.92 -2.39
CA LEU A 202 -13.67 -2.49 -2.57
C LEU A 202 -14.24 -2.01 -3.93
N PRO A 203 -15.56 -1.77 -4.04
CA PRO A 203 -16.18 -1.41 -5.30
C PRO A 203 -15.81 0.01 -5.74
N CYS A 204 -15.60 0.21 -7.04
CA CYS A 204 -15.46 1.55 -7.62
C CYS A 204 -16.81 2.29 -7.61
N ARG A 205 -17.07 3.05 -6.55
CA ARG A 205 -18.22 3.95 -6.41
C ARG A 205 -17.71 5.33 -6.00
N LEU A 206 -17.88 6.34 -6.84
CA LEU A 206 -17.49 7.71 -6.51
C LEU A 206 -18.66 8.48 -5.86
N PRO A 207 -18.39 9.57 -5.12
CA PRO A 207 -19.42 10.45 -4.59
C PRO A 207 -20.45 10.86 -5.66
N PRO A 208 -21.76 10.91 -5.34
CA PRO A 208 -22.36 10.78 -4.01
C PRO A 208 -22.67 9.34 -3.56
N ARG A 209 -22.20 8.30 -4.27
CA ARG A 209 -22.50 6.87 -3.96
C ARG A 209 -21.39 6.18 -3.15
N ASP A 210 -20.42 6.94 -2.67
CA ASP A 210 -19.32 6.46 -1.83
C ASP A 210 -19.66 6.72 -0.36
N GLU A 211 -20.32 5.75 0.27
CA GLU A 211 -20.72 5.84 1.69
C GLU A 211 -19.55 5.49 2.64
N THR A 212 -18.53 4.78 2.13
CA THR A 212 -17.40 4.26 2.90
C THR A 212 -16.12 5.09 2.74
N GLY A 213 -16.05 6.00 1.77
CA GLY A 213 -14.85 6.78 1.43
C GLY A 213 -13.77 5.94 0.75
N THR A 214 -14.10 4.74 0.26
CA THR A 214 -13.16 3.78 -0.32
C THR A 214 -13.23 3.74 -1.85
N GLY A 215 -14.11 4.54 -2.44
CA GLY A 215 -14.39 4.58 -3.87
C GLY A 215 -13.18 4.82 -4.75
N GLU A 216 -12.28 5.73 -4.36
CA GLU A 216 -11.07 6.02 -5.14
C GLU A 216 -10.14 4.80 -5.20
N LEU A 217 -9.97 4.08 -4.09
CA LEU A 217 -9.18 2.85 -4.03
C LEU A 217 -9.81 1.77 -4.92
N GLY A 218 -11.12 1.54 -4.79
CA GLY A 218 -11.86 0.61 -5.66
C GLY A 218 -11.74 0.94 -7.15
N CYS A 219 -11.76 2.23 -7.51
CA CYS A 219 -11.57 2.66 -8.88
C CYS A 219 -10.13 2.47 -9.39
N ARG A 220 -9.10 2.67 -8.55
CA ARG A 220 -7.70 2.35 -8.89
C ARG A 220 -7.52 0.84 -9.11
N ILE A 221 -8.09 0.00 -8.24
CA ILE A 221 -8.12 -1.46 -8.38
C ILE A 221 -8.79 -1.87 -9.71
N GLN A 222 -9.99 -1.36 -9.99
CA GLN A 222 -10.75 -1.69 -11.21
C GLN A 222 -10.04 -1.22 -12.50
N GLN A 223 -9.42 -0.03 -12.50
CA GLN A 223 -8.64 0.46 -13.63
C GLN A 223 -7.42 -0.43 -13.91
N LYS A 224 -6.68 -0.81 -12.85
CA LYS A 224 -5.56 -1.74 -12.97
C LYS A 224 -6.03 -3.10 -13.49
N ALA A 225 -7.08 -3.66 -12.91
CA ALA A 225 -7.69 -4.93 -13.31
C ALA A 225 -8.06 -4.97 -14.80
N ARG A 226 -8.74 -3.93 -15.31
CA ARG A 226 -9.12 -3.80 -16.72
C ARG A 226 -7.94 -3.87 -17.69
N SER A 227 -6.78 -3.33 -17.32
CA SER A 227 -5.55 -3.46 -18.12
C SER A 227 -5.02 -4.90 -18.20
N LEU A 228 -5.41 -5.76 -17.26
CA LEU A 228 -4.93 -7.13 -17.10
C LEU A 228 -5.91 -8.19 -17.63
N TYR A 229 -7.13 -7.83 -18.04
CA TYR A 229 -8.13 -8.80 -18.56
C TYR A 229 -7.67 -9.56 -19.81
N ARG A 230 -6.75 -8.99 -20.60
CA ARG A 230 -6.18 -9.64 -21.79
C ARG A 230 -5.04 -10.61 -21.47
N HIS A 231 -4.47 -10.53 -20.27
CA HIS A 231 -3.37 -11.38 -19.83
C HIS A 231 -3.93 -12.56 -19.05
N ARG A 232 -4.16 -13.69 -19.71
CA ARG A 232 -4.63 -14.92 -19.05
C ARG A 232 -3.47 -15.65 -18.38
N MET A 233 -3.76 -16.29 -17.25
CA MET A 233 -2.87 -17.22 -16.55
C MET A 233 -3.52 -18.61 -16.47
N THR A 234 -2.87 -19.58 -15.82
CA THR A 234 -3.46 -20.90 -15.56
C THR A 234 -4.71 -20.75 -14.69
N SER A 235 -5.81 -21.39 -15.09
CA SER A 235 -7.04 -21.45 -14.30
C SER A 235 -6.76 -21.98 -12.88
N GLY A 236 -7.22 -21.26 -11.87
CA GLY A 236 -7.12 -21.67 -10.47
C GLY A 236 -5.85 -21.23 -9.74
N ASP A 237 -4.82 -20.76 -10.45
CA ASP A 237 -3.63 -20.16 -9.83
C ASP A 237 -4.03 -18.90 -9.06
N ILE A 238 -3.38 -18.65 -7.92
CA ILE A 238 -3.37 -17.30 -7.34
C ILE A 238 -2.44 -16.44 -8.18
N VAL A 239 -2.93 -15.30 -8.64
CA VAL A 239 -2.18 -14.35 -9.48
C VAL A 239 -2.18 -12.99 -8.81
N GLY A 240 -1.12 -12.22 -9.04
CA GLY A 240 -1.04 -10.88 -8.49
C GLY A 240 -0.06 -9.94 -9.16
N VAL A 241 -0.18 -8.67 -8.82
CA VAL A 241 0.51 -7.54 -9.45
C VAL A 241 0.73 -6.45 -8.42
N MET A 242 1.92 -5.84 -8.38
CA MET A 242 2.23 -4.75 -7.44
C MET A 242 2.60 -3.48 -8.18
N ASP A 243 1.90 -2.39 -7.88
CA ASP A 243 2.23 -1.05 -8.33
C ASP A 243 2.54 -0.15 -7.14
N GLN A 244 3.54 0.70 -7.25
CA GLN A 244 3.66 1.88 -6.42
C GLN A 244 2.69 2.95 -6.96
N ILE A 245 1.70 3.34 -6.15
CA ILE A 245 0.61 4.25 -6.55
C ILE A 245 0.76 5.66 -5.97
N SER A 246 1.59 5.83 -4.93
CA SER A 246 2.01 7.14 -4.41
C SER A 246 3.47 7.10 -3.97
N SER A 247 4.00 8.19 -3.40
CA SER A 247 5.35 8.20 -2.81
C SER A 247 5.44 7.33 -1.54
N ARG A 248 4.31 7.00 -0.91
CA ARG A 248 4.22 6.18 0.31
C ARG A 248 3.51 4.83 0.09
N ASP A 249 2.56 4.74 -0.84
CA ASP A 249 1.68 3.58 -1.01
C ASP A 249 2.12 2.62 -2.14
N PHE A 250 2.19 1.34 -1.80
CA PHE A 250 2.30 0.21 -2.71
C PHE A 250 0.98 -0.56 -2.69
N LEU A 251 0.38 -0.79 -3.86
CA LEU A 251 -0.85 -1.57 -4.01
C LEU A 251 -0.47 -2.94 -4.59
N PHE A 252 -0.63 -4.00 -3.80
CA PHE A 252 -0.40 -5.38 -4.20
C PHE A 252 -1.74 -6.10 -4.35
N LEU A 253 -2.15 -6.29 -5.59
CA LEU A 253 -3.41 -6.93 -5.91
C LEU A 253 -3.20 -8.44 -6.06
N LEU A 254 -4.03 -9.23 -5.38
CA LEU A 254 -4.01 -10.70 -5.38
C LEU A 254 -5.41 -11.21 -5.72
N THR A 255 -5.52 -12.32 -6.47
CA THR A 255 -6.82 -12.93 -6.78
C THR A 255 -6.62 -14.33 -7.35
N LYS A 256 -7.69 -15.12 -7.45
CA LYS A 256 -7.66 -16.42 -8.12
C LYS A 256 -8.00 -16.26 -9.60
N GLU A 257 -7.19 -16.83 -10.49
CA GLU A 257 -7.50 -16.83 -11.92
C GLU A 257 -8.78 -17.66 -12.19
N PRO A 258 -9.84 -17.08 -12.77
CA PRO A 258 -11.10 -17.76 -12.98
C PRO A 258 -10.99 -18.81 -14.10
N PRO A 259 -11.76 -19.91 -14.04
CA PRO A 259 -11.70 -20.98 -15.05
C PRO A 259 -12.01 -20.45 -16.44
N THR A 260 -11.18 -20.81 -17.42
CA THR A 260 -11.39 -20.43 -18.82
C THR A 260 -12.70 -20.99 -19.33
N ASP A 261 -13.60 -20.11 -19.80
CA ASP A 261 -14.93 -20.50 -20.26
C ASP A 261 -14.77 -21.41 -21.49
N GLY A 262 -15.08 -22.69 -21.34
CA GLY A 262 -14.76 -23.74 -22.31
C GLY A 262 -14.09 -25.00 -21.75
N ALA A 263 -13.80 -25.06 -20.44
CA ALA A 263 -13.34 -26.26 -19.75
C ALA A 263 -14.46 -26.88 -18.88
N ASN A 264 -15.46 -27.48 -19.54
CA ASN A 264 -16.45 -28.42 -18.98
C ASN A 264 -16.67 -29.52 -20.02
#